data_AF-A0A9X7B1U6-F1
#
_entry.id   AF-A0A9X7B1U6-F1
#
_cell.length_a   1.000
_cell.length_b   1.000
_cell.length_c   1.000
_cell.angle_alpha   90.00
_cell.angle_beta   90.00
_cell.angle_gamma   90.00
#
_symmetry.space_group_name_H-M   'P 1'
#
loop_
_entity.id
_entity.type
_entity.pdbx_description
1 polymer ?
#
loop_
_entity_poly.entity_id
_entity_poly.type
_entity_poly.pdbx_seq_one_letter_code
_entity_poly.pdbx_strand_id
1 'polypeptide(L)'
;MFKKRNKSTLEEKQKLAAQQLIPIKAIDNGLILTPDNRLVQILKISALNLELMSKTELNLLLEEYEAFLKSFTFPFQQEIVSEPVDLKRYIRQQEEFLEQTKNFHRRSLMKSYIEYTKTMETSRQIMRRQRYIIFDEKISGSTKKEYEEAVHDIEEKKEHVESGLKEMDLSVEPVTNTEIVRFFHIFFNYEGALHQSINPDQLLPITVGKSIEESELELPDVFKERKENRRAVYEGSPLFTEEISDEHPLMKRAAGEPIVIDEKTFPKVRIGGEEA
;
A
#
# COMPACT_ATOMS: atom_id res chain seq x y z
N MET A 1 -43.11 -29.01 -5.07
CA MET A 1 -41.72 -28.94 -4.57
C MET A 1 -40.99 -27.82 -5.30
N PHE A 2 -40.77 -26.66 -4.65
CA PHE A 2 -39.98 -25.58 -5.23
C PHE A 2 -38.51 -25.76 -4.82
N LYS A 3 -37.65 -26.05 -5.81
CA LYS A 3 -36.20 -26.17 -5.65
C LYS A 3 -35.65 -24.80 -5.20
N LYS A 4 -35.17 -24.69 -3.96
CA LYS A 4 -34.39 -23.53 -3.48
C LYS A 4 -33.20 -23.36 -4.42
N ARG A 5 -33.14 -22.26 -5.19
CA ARG A 5 -31.96 -21.89 -5.97
C ARG A 5 -30.83 -21.57 -4.99
N ASN A 6 -29.72 -22.30 -5.11
CA ASN A 6 -28.53 -22.15 -4.29
C ASN A 6 -27.96 -20.73 -4.43
N LYS A 7 -28.01 -19.94 -3.35
CA LYS A 7 -27.50 -18.57 -3.27
C LYS A 7 -25.95 -18.52 -3.40
N SER A 8 -25.27 -19.57 -2.91
CA SER A 8 -23.80 -19.70 -2.94
C SER A 8 -23.20 -19.74 -4.35
N THR A 9 -23.88 -20.40 -5.30
CA THR A 9 -23.38 -20.58 -6.67
C THR A 9 -23.45 -19.30 -7.51
N LEU A 10 -24.28 -18.33 -7.09
CA LEU A 10 -24.41 -17.03 -7.76
C LEU A 10 -23.33 -16.05 -7.28
N GLU A 11 -23.05 -16.02 -5.97
CA GLU A 11 -22.01 -15.20 -5.36
C GLU A 11 -20.61 -15.64 -5.81
N GLU A 12 -20.36 -16.95 -5.93
CA GLU A 12 -19.11 -17.48 -6.50
C GLU A 12 -18.95 -17.12 -7.98
N LYS A 13 -20.02 -17.20 -8.79
CA LYS A 13 -20.00 -16.77 -10.20
C LYS A 13 -19.77 -15.26 -10.33
N GLN A 14 -20.35 -14.45 -9.44
CA GLN A 14 -20.15 -13.00 -9.43
C GLN A 14 -18.72 -12.64 -8.99
N LYS A 15 -18.15 -13.32 -8.00
CA LYS A 15 -16.73 -13.18 -7.63
C LYS A 15 -15.80 -13.54 -8.80
N LEU A 16 -16.06 -14.66 -9.48
CA LEU A 16 -15.28 -15.10 -10.63
C LEU A 16 -15.37 -14.08 -11.80
N ALA A 17 -16.55 -13.54 -12.06
CA ALA A 17 -16.76 -12.53 -13.11
C ALA A 17 -16.09 -11.18 -12.77
N ALA A 18 -16.12 -10.75 -11.50
CA ALA A 18 -15.40 -9.56 -11.05
C ALA A 18 -13.86 -9.75 -11.07
N GLN A 19 -13.38 -10.96 -10.80
CA GLN A 19 -11.95 -11.32 -10.90
C GLN A 19 -11.47 -11.38 -12.35
N GLN A 20 -12.32 -11.79 -13.29
CA GLN A 20 -12.01 -11.72 -14.73
C GLN A 20 -11.93 -10.29 -15.27
N LEU A 21 -12.52 -9.30 -14.58
CA LEU A 21 -12.50 -7.89 -15.00
C LEU A 21 -11.18 -7.18 -14.63
N ILE A 22 -10.44 -7.67 -13.63
CA ILE A 22 -9.17 -7.09 -13.20
C ILE A 22 -8.06 -8.10 -13.49
N PRO A 23 -7.21 -7.89 -14.51
CA PRO A 23 -6.21 -8.87 -14.96
C PRO A 23 -4.99 -8.89 -14.01
N ILE A 24 -5.22 -9.17 -12.72
CA ILE A 24 -4.19 -9.30 -11.69
C ILE A 24 -4.27 -10.72 -11.14
N LYS A 25 -3.19 -11.47 -11.27
CA LYS A 25 -3.03 -12.81 -10.69
C LYS A 25 -2.47 -12.71 -9.27
N ALA A 26 -1.44 -11.90 -9.06
CA ALA A 26 -0.84 -11.68 -7.75
C ALA A 26 -0.14 -10.32 -7.66
N ILE A 27 0.07 -9.84 -6.43
CA ILE A 27 0.92 -8.67 -6.14
C ILE A 27 1.96 -9.10 -5.10
N ASP A 28 3.25 -8.94 -5.41
CA ASP A 28 4.34 -9.21 -4.47
C ASP A 28 5.45 -8.16 -4.59
N ASN A 29 5.90 -7.62 -3.46
CA ASN A 29 6.99 -6.63 -3.36
C ASN A 29 6.96 -5.49 -4.40
N GLY A 30 5.78 -4.93 -4.68
CA GLY A 30 5.62 -3.82 -5.63
C GLY A 30 5.53 -4.24 -7.10
N LEU A 31 5.54 -5.56 -7.37
CA LEU A 31 5.34 -6.15 -8.69
C LEU A 31 3.93 -6.74 -8.81
N ILE A 32 3.36 -6.61 -10.00
CA ILE A 32 2.08 -7.22 -10.35
C ILE A 32 2.36 -8.37 -11.31
N LEU A 33 1.85 -9.55 -10.99
CA LEU A 33 1.81 -10.68 -11.91
C LEU A 33 0.45 -10.70 -12.60
N THR A 34 0.44 -10.67 -13.93
CA THR A 34 -0.78 -10.76 -14.73
C THR A 34 -1.12 -12.23 -15.07
N PRO A 35 -2.39 -12.54 -15.42
CA PRO A 35 -2.79 -13.87 -15.87
C PRO A 35 -2.07 -14.37 -17.13
N ASP A 36 -1.60 -13.47 -18.00
CA ASP A 36 -0.84 -13.77 -19.21
C ASP A 36 0.68 -13.89 -18.96
N ASN A 37 1.09 -14.07 -17.71
CA ASN A 37 2.46 -14.35 -17.28
C ASN A 37 3.43 -13.18 -17.55
N ARG A 38 3.02 -11.96 -17.23
CA ARG A 38 3.87 -10.78 -17.26
C ARG A 38 4.07 -10.21 -15.86
N LEU A 39 5.27 -9.72 -15.61
CA LEU A 39 5.59 -8.89 -14.46
C LEU A 39 5.41 -7.44 -14.86
N VAL A 40 4.67 -6.69 -14.06
CA VAL A 40 4.46 -5.26 -14.26
C VAL A 40 5.04 -4.52 -13.07
N GLN A 41 5.91 -3.56 -13.34
CA GLN A 41 6.47 -2.65 -12.36
C GLN A 41 5.82 -1.28 -12.54
N ILE A 42 5.46 -0.66 -11.41
CA ILE A 42 4.96 0.71 -11.36
C ILE A 42 5.95 1.54 -10.56
N LEU A 43 6.41 2.64 -11.16
CA LEU A 43 7.25 3.64 -10.52
C LEU A 43 6.48 4.95 -10.39
N LYS A 44 6.55 5.58 -9.22
CA LYS A 44 5.98 6.88 -8.94
C LYS A 44 7.03 7.96 -9.06
N ILE A 45 6.67 9.08 -9.67
CA ILE A 45 7.61 10.16 -10.02
C ILE A 45 7.16 11.47 -9.42
N SER A 46 8.10 12.26 -8.92
CA SER A 46 7.86 13.62 -8.45
C SER A 46 7.50 14.58 -9.60
N ALA A 47 7.09 15.79 -9.23
CA ALA A 47 6.88 16.86 -10.19
C ALA A 47 8.06 17.83 -10.12
N LEU A 48 8.41 18.41 -11.27
CA LEU A 48 9.39 19.49 -11.37
C LEU A 48 8.68 20.80 -11.70
N ASN A 49 9.14 21.91 -11.09
CA ASN A 49 8.59 23.23 -11.37
C ASN A 49 9.38 23.91 -12.49
N LEU A 50 8.79 23.96 -13.68
CA LEU A 50 9.42 24.57 -14.86
C LEU A 50 9.26 26.10 -14.90
N GLU A 51 8.36 26.68 -14.11
CA GLU A 51 8.04 28.12 -14.18
C GLU A 51 9.18 29.01 -13.65
N LEU A 52 9.95 28.48 -12.70
CA LEU A 52 11.08 29.20 -12.08
C LEU A 52 12.40 29.00 -12.84
N MET A 53 12.39 28.21 -13.92
CA MET A 53 13.58 27.93 -14.71
C MET A 53 13.85 29.02 -15.73
N SER A 54 15.12 29.32 -15.96
CA SER A 54 15.54 30.13 -17.09
C SER A 54 15.32 29.36 -18.41
N LYS A 55 15.27 30.09 -19.53
CA LYS A 55 15.14 29.47 -20.86
C LYS A 55 16.28 28.50 -21.18
N THR A 56 17.48 28.80 -20.71
CA THR A 56 18.66 27.95 -20.95
C THR A 56 18.55 26.64 -20.17
N GLU A 57 18.18 26.70 -18.89
CA GLU A 57 17.96 25.51 -18.06
C GLU A 57 16.83 24.65 -18.62
N LEU A 58 15.73 25.27 -19.02
CA LEU A 58 14.60 24.55 -19.62
C LEU A 58 15.02 23.82 -20.91
N ASN A 59 15.81 24.46 -21.78
CA ASN A 59 16.27 23.82 -23.00
C ASN A 59 17.19 22.63 -22.71
N LEU A 60 18.12 22.77 -21.76
CA LEU A 60 19.02 21.69 -21.36
C LEU A 60 18.24 20.50 -20.77
N LEU A 61 17.28 20.77 -19.90
CA LEU A 61 16.38 19.74 -19.35
C LEU A 61 15.57 19.03 -20.45
N LEU A 62 15.11 19.77 -21.47
CA LEU A 62 14.39 19.17 -22.59
C LEU A 62 15.29 18.28 -23.46
N GLU A 63 16.55 18.67 -23.67
CA GLU A 63 17.56 17.85 -24.37
C GLU A 63 17.87 16.57 -23.59
N GLU A 64 18.04 16.66 -22.27
CA GLU A 64 18.19 15.50 -21.38
C GLU A 64 16.96 14.59 -21.43
N TYR A 65 15.76 15.17 -21.38
CA TYR A 65 14.51 14.42 -21.49
C TYR A 65 14.38 13.70 -22.84
N GLU A 66 14.78 14.33 -23.94
CA GLU A 66 14.81 13.70 -25.25
C GLU A 66 15.80 12.52 -25.29
N ALA A 67 17.01 12.69 -24.73
CA ALA A 67 18.01 11.64 -24.63
C ALA A 67 17.51 10.45 -23.79
N PHE A 68 16.84 10.73 -22.68
CA PHE A 68 16.21 9.72 -21.83
C PHE A 68 15.14 8.95 -22.58
N LEU A 69 14.21 9.63 -23.26
CA LEU A 69 13.17 8.96 -24.06
C LEU A 69 13.77 8.06 -25.16
N LYS A 70 14.88 8.50 -25.77
CA LYS A 70 15.62 7.71 -26.77
C LYS A 70 16.35 6.50 -26.19
N SER A 71 16.64 6.49 -24.90
CA SER A 71 17.38 5.40 -24.25
C SER A 71 16.50 4.16 -23.97
N PHE A 72 15.18 4.29 -24.02
CA PHE A 72 14.27 3.16 -23.81
C PHE A 72 14.37 2.13 -24.94
N THR A 73 14.64 0.88 -24.56
CA THR A 73 14.63 -0.28 -25.46
C THR A 73 13.36 -1.11 -25.36
N PHE A 74 12.43 -0.71 -24.49
CA PHE A 74 11.20 -1.42 -24.15
C PHE A 74 10.01 -0.46 -24.11
N PRO A 75 8.77 -0.96 -24.34
CA PRO A 75 7.58 -0.15 -24.21
C PRO A 75 7.33 0.21 -22.74
N PHE A 76 6.93 1.45 -22.50
CA PHE A 76 6.45 1.90 -21.20
C PHE A 76 5.21 2.77 -21.38
N GLN A 77 4.42 2.90 -20.33
CA GLN A 77 3.26 3.77 -20.23
C GLN A 77 3.51 4.84 -19.18
N GLN A 78 3.13 6.08 -19.49
CA GLN A 78 3.07 7.18 -18.53
C GLN A 78 1.61 7.45 -18.18
N GLU A 79 1.28 7.45 -16.90
CA GLU A 79 -0.08 7.67 -16.40
C GLU A 79 -0.10 8.77 -15.35
N ILE A 80 -1.13 9.63 -15.39
CA ILE A 80 -1.32 10.69 -14.38
C ILE A 80 -2.68 10.50 -13.74
N VAL A 81 -2.68 10.14 -12.46
CA VAL A 81 -3.91 9.88 -11.71
C VAL A 81 -4.14 11.00 -10.70
N SER A 82 -5.36 11.54 -10.68
CA SER A 82 -5.78 12.49 -9.65
C SER A 82 -6.38 11.72 -8.47
N GLU A 83 -5.83 11.92 -7.28
CA GLU A 83 -6.30 11.27 -6.05
C GLU A 83 -6.65 12.31 -4.98
N PRO A 84 -7.64 12.03 -4.11
CA PRO A 84 -7.91 12.87 -2.96
C PRO A 84 -6.70 12.96 -2.05
N VAL A 85 -6.43 14.15 -1.53
CA VAL A 85 -5.41 14.32 -0.47
C VAL A 85 -5.99 13.78 0.84
N ASP A 86 -5.25 12.90 1.50
CA ASP A 86 -5.57 12.46 2.87
C ASP A 86 -4.95 13.44 3.87
N LEU A 87 -5.79 14.27 4.50
CA LEU A 87 -5.38 15.25 5.50
C LEU A 87 -5.48 14.72 6.94
N LYS A 88 -5.92 13.48 7.16
CA LYS A 88 -6.18 12.95 8.53
C LYS A 88 -4.94 13.02 9.40
N ARG A 89 -3.78 12.60 8.87
CA ARG A 89 -2.51 12.65 9.59
C ARG A 89 -2.11 14.08 9.93
N TYR A 90 -2.29 15.00 8.98
CA TYR A 90 -1.98 16.42 9.18
C TYR A 90 -2.89 17.05 10.23
N ILE A 91 -4.20 16.80 10.17
CA ILE A 91 -5.17 17.27 11.17
C ILE A 91 -4.77 16.78 12.57
N ARG A 92 -4.44 15.50 12.71
CA ARG A 92 -4.02 14.91 13.99
C ARG A 92 -2.77 15.58 14.55
N GLN A 93 -1.79 15.85 13.68
CA GLN A 93 -0.58 16.60 14.07
C GLN A 93 -0.90 18.04 14.51
N GLN A 94 -1.84 18.72 13.85
CA GLN A 94 -2.27 20.06 14.25
C GLN A 94 -3.00 20.04 15.60
N GLU A 95 -3.77 18.99 15.88
CA GLU A 95 -4.43 18.78 17.19
C GLU A 95 -3.40 18.58 18.30
N GLU A 96 -2.34 17.78 18.07
CA GLU A 96 -1.23 17.60 19.01
C GLU A 96 -0.50 18.95 19.27
N PHE A 97 -0.25 19.75 18.24
CA PHE A 97 0.35 21.08 18.42
C PHE A 97 -0.58 22.05 19.17
N LEU A 98 -1.89 21.94 18.98
CA LEU A 98 -2.87 22.73 19.70
C LEU A 98 -2.81 22.44 21.20
N GLU A 99 -2.65 21.18 21.60
CA GLU A 99 -2.53 20.79 23.01
C GLU A 99 -1.32 21.46 23.69
N GLN A 100 -0.18 21.48 23.01
CA GLN A 100 1.08 22.04 23.51
C GLN A 100 1.11 23.59 23.51
N THR A 101 0.24 24.24 22.74
CA THR A 101 0.24 25.70 22.58
C THR A 101 -0.38 26.38 23.79
N LYS A 102 0.37 27.25 24.50
CA LYS A 102 -0.12 27.95 25.70
C LYS A 102 -0.88 29.26 25.40
N ASN A 103 -0.50 29.98 24.34
CA ASN A 103 -1.08 31.29 24.02
C ASN A 103 -2.54 31.16 23.58
N PHE A 104 -3.45 31.86 24.26
CA PHE A 104 -4.90 31.79 24.02
C PHE A 104 -5.30 32.18 22.59
N HIS A 105 -4.80 33.30 22.07
CA HIS A 105 -5.15 33.78 20.72
C HIS A 105 -4.68 32.80 19.64
N ARG A 106 -3.46 32.28 19.79
CA ARG A 106 -2.91 31.27 18.87
C ARG A 106 -3.74 29.98 18.90
N ARG A 107 -4.14 29.50 20.09
CA ARG A 107 -5.04 28.34 20.22
C ARG A 107 -6.37 28.58 19.50
N SER A 108 -6.95 29.76 19.64
CA SER A 108 -8.22 30.10 18.97
C SER A 108 -8.07 30.03 17.45
N LEU A 109 -7.00 30.60 16.89
CA LEU A 109 -6.74 30.57 15.45
C LEU A 109 -6.50 29.15 14.93
N MET A 110 -5.72 28.35 15.68
CA MET A 110 -5.45 26.95 15.33
C MET A 110 -6.73 26.11 15.33
N LYS A 111 -7.63 26.30 16.31
CA LYS A 111 -8.92 25.60 16.34
C LYS A 111 -9.75 25.91 15.09
N SER A 112 -9.88 27.18 14.71
CA SER A 112 -10.60 27.57 13.51
C SER A 112 -9.97 26.97 12.24
N TYR A 113 -8.65 26.94 12.17
CA TYR A 113 -7.93 26.34 11.04
C TYR A 113 -8.09 24.82 10.97
N ILE A 114 -8.04 24.13 12.10
CA ILE A 114 -8.29 22.68 12.16
C ILE A 114 -9.72 22.38 11.69
N GLU A 115 -10.72 23.16 12.13
CA GLU A 115 -12.11 22.97 11.72
C GLU A 115 -12.32 23.21 10.22
N TYR A 116 -11.69 24.26 9.68
CA TYR A 116 -11.64 24.50 8.24
C TYR A 116 -11.02 23.33 7.49
N THR A 117 -9.89 22.81 7.97
CA THR A 117 -9.17 21.69 7.34
C THR A 117 -10.00 20.39 7.41
N LYS A 118 -10.69 20.14 8.51
CA LYS A 118 -11.64 19.01 8.64
C LYS A 118 -12.80 19.13 7.67
N THR A 119 -13.28 20.35 7.43
CA THR A 119 -14.32 20.60 6.43
C THR A 119 -13.82 20.27 5.02
N MET A 120 -12.58 20.65 4.69
CA MET A 120 -11.94 20.30 3.41
C MET A 120 -11.70 18.80 3.25
N GLU A 121 -11.27 18.11 4.31
CA GLU A 121 -11.12 16.65 4.34
C GLU A 121 -12.46 15.95 4.13
N THR A 122 -13.53 16.45 4.76
CA THR A 122 -14.87 15.88 4.62
C THR A 122 -15.46 16.13 3.23
N SER A 123 -15.22 17.31 2.67
CA SER A 123 -15.69 17.65 1.32
C SER A 123 -14.90 16.94 0.22
N ARG A 124 -13.68 16.46 0.51
CA ARG A 124 -12.75 15.83 -0.43
C ARG A 124 -12.59 16.60 -1.74
N GLN A 125 -12.58 17.92 -1.66
CA GLN A 125 -12.41 18.76 -2.86
C GLN A 125 -10.94 18.92 -3.25
N ILE A 126 -10.01 18.63 -2.32
CA ILE A 126 -8.58 18.81 -2.56
C ILE A 126 -8.00 17.54 -3.18
N MET A 127 -7.60 17.65 -4.45
CA MET A 127 -6.98 16.59 -5.23
C MET A 127 -5.49 16.85 -5.40
N ARG A 128 -4.70 15.78 -5.44
CA ARG A 128 -3.30 15.80 -5.90
C ARG A 128 -3.12 14.91 -7.12
N ARG A 129 -2.22 15.30 -8.03
CA ARG A 129 -1.88 14.51 -9.22
C ARG A 129 -0.64 13.66 -8.94
N GLN A 130 -0.79 12.35 -9.00
CA GLN A 130 0.30 11.39 -9.00
C GLN A 130 0.70 11.07 -10.44
N ARG A 131 2.00 10.86 -10.66
CA ARG A 131 2.58 10.51 -11.96
C ARG A 131 3.23 9.15 -11.83
N TYR A 132 2.93 8.28 -12.77
CA TYR A 132 3.44 6.92 -12.79
C TYR A 132 4.09 6.62 -14.14
N ILE A 133 5.18 5.87 -14.09
CA ILE A 133 5.70 5.13 -15.24
C ILE A 133 5.46 3.65 -14.97
N ILE A 134 4.92 2.96 -15.97
CA ILE A 134 4.53 1.56 -15.90
C ILE A 134 5.24 0.84 -17.05
N PHE A 135 5.87 -0.28 -16.77
CA PHE A 135 6.46 -1.14 -17.80
C PHE A 135 6.33 -2.60 -17.39
N ASP A 136 6.38 -3.48 -18.39
CA ASP A 136 6.24 -4.91 -18.22
C ASP A 136 7.46 -5.70 -18.71
N GLU A 137 7.58 -6.91 -18.19
CA GLU A 137 8.46 -7.96 -18.71
C GLU A 137 7.66 -9.26 -18.82
N LYS A 138 7.86 -9.99 -19.92
CA LYS A 138 7.15 -11.25 -20.16
C LYS A 138 7.96 -12.40 -19.60
N ILE A 139 7.33 -13.24 -18.81
CA ILE A 139 7.97 -14.46 -18.32
C ILE A 139 7.87 -15.50 -19.43
N SER A 140 9.03 -15.90 -19.98
CA SER A 140 9.14 -16.79 -21.14
C SER A 140 8.62 -18.22 -20.90
N GLY A 141 8.56 -18.66 -19.64
CA GLY A 141 8.02 -19.98 -19.28
C GLY A 141 7.46 -20.05 -17.86
N SER A 142 7.37 -21.27 -17.31
CA SER A 142 6.76 -21.55 -15.99
C SER A 142 7.79 -21.97 -14.94
N THR A 143 9.07 -21.99 -15.29
CA THR A 143 10.16 -22.46 -14.42
C THR A 143 10.60 -21.37 -13.44
N LYS A 144 11.05 -21.77 -12.25
CA LYS A 144 11.65 -20.86 -11.24
C LYS A 144 12.76 -19.97 -11.83
N LYS A 145 13.63 -20.56 -12.65
CA LYS A 145 14.75 -19.85 -13.30
C LYS A 145 14.28 -18.74 -14.25
N GLU A 146 13.24 -19.00 -15.04
CA GLU A 146 12.69 -18.02 -16.00
C GLU A 146 11.98 -16.87 -15.29
N TYR A 147 11.39 -17.15 -14.13
CA TYR A 147 10.83 -16.11 -13.26
C TYR A 147 11.92 -15.24 -12.64
N GLU A 148 12.99 -15.85 -12.13
CA GLU A 148 14.14 -15.12 -11.57
C GLU A 148 14.83 -14.25 -12.63
N GLU A 149 14.93 -14.73 -13.87
CA GLU A 149 15.41 -13.97 -15.03
C GLU A 149 14.50 -12.77 -15.32
N ALA A 150 13.19 -12.96 -15.42
CA ALA A 150 12.25 -11.86 -15.64
C ALA A 150 12.26 -10.81 -14.51
N VAL A 151 12.49 -11.23 -13.26
CA VAL A 151 12.67 -10.31 -12.12
C VAL A 151 13.99 -9.54 -12.21
N HIS A 152 15.06 -10.17 -12.70
CA HIS A 152 16.31 -9.48 -12.94
C HIS A 152 16.15 -8.43 -14.05
N ASP A 153 15.52 -8.81 -15.16
CA ASP A 153 15.28 -7.91 -16.30
C ASP A 153 14.41 -6.71 -15.91
N ILE A 154 13.36 -6.92 -15.10
CA ILE A 154 12.51 -5.81 -14.66
C ILE A 154 13.23 -4.88 -13.67
N GLU A 155 14.15 -5.40 -12.87
CA GLU A 155 14.99 -4.60 -11.97
C GLU A 155 16.01 -3.77 -12.76
N GLU A 156 16.64 -4.34 -13.80
CA GLU A 156 17.53 -3.60 -14.71
C GLU A 156 16.78 -2.45 -15.40
N LYS A 157 15.58 -2.73 -15.93
CA LYS A 157 14.70 -1.69 -16.50
C LYS A 157 14.35 -0.60 -15.48
N LYS A 158 14.08 -0.99 -14.24
CA LYS A 158 13.79 -0.05 -13.16
C LYS A 158 15.00 0.83 -12.85
N GLU A 159 16.19 0.26 -12.71
CA GLU A 159 17.43 1.02 -12.47
C GLU A 159 17.73 2.00 -13.61
N HIS A 160 17.48 1.59 -14.86
CA HIS A 160 17.59 2.45 -16.03
C HIS A 160 16.66 3.66 -15.95
N VAL A 161 15.38 3.44 -15.62
CA VAL A 161 14.39 4.53 -15.46
C VAL A 161 14.74 5.42 -14.27
N GLU A 162 15.15 4.85 -13.15
CA GLU A 162 15.53 5.60 -11.95
C GLU A 162 16.75 6.50 -12.21
N SER A 163 17.77 5.98 -12.88
CA SER A 163 19.01 6.71 -13.14
C SER A 163 18.75 7.88 -14.09
N GLY A 164 18.06 7.63 -15.20
CA GLY A 164 17.76 8.68 -16.19
C GLY A 164 16.88 9.80 -15.63
N LEU A 165 15.92 9.49 -14.75
CA LEU A 165 15.09 10.52 -14.12
C LEU A 165 15.80 11.25 -12.97
N LYS A 166 16.68 10.58 -12.22
CA LYS A 166 17.49 11.21 -11.17
C LYS A 166 18.45 12.25 -11.75
N GLU A 167 18.97 12.03 -12.96
CA GLU A 167 19.80 13.01 -13.70
C GLU A 167 19.05 14.33 -13.95
N MET A 168 17.72 14.28 -14.06
CA MET A 168 16.85 15.45 -14.27
C MET A 168 16.26 16.02 -12.97
N ASP A 169 16.85 15.71 -11.81
CA ASP A 169 16.35 16.10 -10.48
C ASP A 169 14.92 15.60 -10.17
N LEU A 170 14.48 14.51 -10.80
CA LEU A 170 13.23 13.85 -10.47
C LEU A 170 13.45 12.72 -9.46
N SER A 171 12.60 12.67 -8.44
CA SER A 171 12.57 11.57 -7.48
C SER A 171 11.67 10.47 -8.02
N VAL A 172 12.20 9.25 -8.02
CA VAL A 172 11.52 8.04 -8.46
C VAL A 172 11.48 7.06 -7.31
N GLU A 173 10.28 6.56 -7.01
CA GLU A 173 10.05 5.58 -5.94
C GLU A 173 9.22 4.41 -6.49
N PRO A 174 9.62 3.15 -6.27
CA PRO A 174 8.80 2.01 -6.62
C PRO A 174 7.55 1.96 -5.74
N VAL A 175 6.41 1.67 -6.35
CA VAL A 175 5.12 1.67 -5.68
C VAL A 175 4.98 0.43 -4.78
N THR A 176 4.56 0.63 -3.54
CA THR A 176 4.34 -0.47 -2.58
C THR A 176 3.06 -1.25 -2.90
N ASN A 177 2.94 -2.49 -2.38
CA ASN A 177 1.71 -3.29 -2.54
C ASN A 177 0.44 -2.52 -2.15
N THR A 178 0.49 -1.80 -1.03
CA THR A 178 -0.64 -0.99 -0.53
C THR A 178 -1.02 0.11 -1.51
N GLU A 179 -0.03 0.77 -2.11
CA GLU A 179 -0.26 1.83 -3.08
C GLU A 179 -0.77 1.28 -4.42
N ILE A 180 -0.32 0.09 -4.85
CA ILE A 180 -0.88 -0.59 -6.03
C ILE A 180 -2.36 -0.87 -5.83
N VAL A 181 -2.75 -1.41 -4.67
CA VAL A 181 -4.17 -1.66 -4.37
C VAL A 181 -4.96 -0.36 -4.33
N ARG A 182 -4.40 0.69 -3.74
CA ARG A 182 -5.00 2.03 -3.74
C ARG A 182 -5.17 2.57 -5.17
N PHE A 183 -4.16 2.41 -6.01
CA PHE A 183 -4.20 2.82 -7.41
C PHE A 183 -5.36 2.14 -8.15
N PHE A 184 -5.47 0.81 -8.04
CA PHE A 184 -6.59 0.09 -8.65
C PHE A 184 -7.94 0.43 -8.01
N HIS A 185 -7.99 0.70 -6.71
CA HIS A 185 -9.22 1.14 -6.05
C HIS A 185 -9.71 2.47 -6.59
N ILE A 186 -8.80 3.45 -6.78
CA ILE A 186 -9.11 4.74 -7.39
C ILE A 186 -9.53 4.56 -8.85
N PHE A 187 -8.84 3.70 -9.59
CA PHE A 187 -9.10 3.45 -11.01
C PHE A 187 -10.46 2.79 -11.26
N PHE A 188 -10.80 1.75 -10.50
CA PHE A 188 -12.06 1.00 -10.71
C PHE A 188 -13.24 1.54 -9.90
N ASN A 189 -13.00 2.20 -8.77
CA ASN A 189 -14.04 2.71 -7.88
C ASN A 189 -13.63 4.04 -7.25
N TYR A 190 -13.58 5.09 -8.07
CA TYR A 190 -13.22 6.43 -7.62
C TYR A 190 -14.08 6.91 -6.45
N GLU A 191 -15.41 6.77 -6.53
CA GLU A 191 -16.33 7.19 -5.46
C GLU A 191 -16.08 6.43 -4.15
N GLY A 192 -15.87 5.11 -4.22
CA GLY A 192 -15.50 4.32 -3.04
C GLY A 192 -14.13 4.71 -2.47
N ALA A 193 -13.16 5.01 -3.33
CA ALA A 193 -11.83 5.45 -2.95
C ALA A 193 -11.81 6.84 -2.31
N LEU A 194 -12.74 7.72 -2.69
CA LEU A 194 -13.04 8.91 -1.91
C LEU A 194 -13.43 8.42 -0.51
N HIS A 195 -14.59 7.78 -0.34
CA HIS A 195 -15.20 7.52 0.98
C HIS A 195 -14.43 6.61 1.93
N GLN A 196 -13.68 5.63 1.42
CA GLN A 196 -12.98 4.63 2.20
C GLN A 196 -11.48 4.66 1.87
N SER A 197 -10.70 5.30 2.73
CA SER A 197 -9.25 5.16 2.69
C SER A 197 -8.90 3.72 3.06
N ILE A 198 -8.27 2.99 2.14
CA ILE A 198 -7.78 1.63 2.41
C ILE A 198 -6.73 1.71 3.53
N ASN A 199 -6.99 1.02 4.64
CA ASN A 199 -6.00 0.83 5.69
C ASN A 199 -5.03 -0.29 5.29
N PRO A 200 -3.70 -0.07 5.39
CA PRO A 200 -2.71 -1.10 5.07
C PRO A 200 -2.93 -2.38 5.87
N ASP A 201 -3.31 -2.26 7.15
CA ASP A 201 -3.48 -3.38 8.08
C ASP A 201 -4.72 -4.25 7.78
N GLN A 202 -5.62 -3.78 6.91
CA GLN A 202 -6.82 -4.51 6.49
C GLN A 202 -6.65 -5.18 5.12
N LEU A 203 -5.50 -4.99 4.47
CA LEU A 203 -5.20 -5.68 3.22
C LEU A 203 -4.88 -7.14 3.52
N LEU A 204 -5.83 -8.02 3.20
CA LEU A 204 -5.50 -9.42 3.01
C LEU A 204 -4.40 -9.50 1.94
N PRO A 205 -3.42 -10.42 2.05
CA PRO A 205 -2.51 -10.68 0.95
C PRO A 205 -3.38 -11.01 -0.27
N ILE A 206 -3.41 -10.10 -1.25
CA ILE A 206 -4.20 -10.30 -2.46
C ILE A 206 -3.48 -11.39 -3.26
N THR A 207 -3.77 -12.63 -2.90
CA THR A 207 -3.68 -13.75 -3.82
C THR A 207 -5.04 -13.76 -4.50
N VAL A 208 -5.10 -13.33 -5.76
CA VAL A 208 -6.35 -13.43 -6.52
C VAL A 208 -6.49 -14.88 -6.94
N GLY A 209 -7.51 -15.56 -6.42
CA GLY A 209 -7.66 -17.01 -6.51
C GLY A 209 -7.52 -17.61 -5.11
N LYS A 210 -8.16 -18.76 -4.89
CA LYS A 210 -8.19 -19.48 -3.61
C LYS A 210 -6.83 -19.46 -2.90
N SER A 211 -6.85 -19.58 -1.57
CA SER A 211 -5.69 -19.98 -0.77
C SER A 211 -4.77 -20.84 -1.63
N ILE A 212 -3.49 -20.47 -1.77
CA ILE A 212 -2.48 -21.14 -2.62
C ILE A 212 -2.44 -22.68 -2.40
N GLU A 213 -3.07 -23.15 -1.33
CA GLU A 213 -3.35 -24.54 -0.99
C GLU A 213 -4.31 -25.27 -1.96
N GLU A 214 -5.18 -24.58 -2.72
CA GLU A 214 -6.25 -25.20 -3.53
C GLU A 214 -6.30 -24.81 -5.01
N SER A 215 -5.48 -23.89 -5.49
CA SER A 215 -5.37 -23.63 -6.94
C SER A 215 -4.25 -24.47 -7.54
N GLU A 216 -4.61 -25.57 -8.21
CA GLU A 216 -3.76 -26.34 -9.13
C GLU A 216 -3.38 -25.50 -10.37
N LEU A 217 -2.79 -24.33 -10.16
CA LEU A 217 -2.03 -23.61 -11.17
C LEU A 217 -0.62 -23.49 -10.59
N GLU A 218 0.35 -24.12 -11.24
CA GLU A 218 1.75 -24.15 -10.82
C GLU A 218 2.27 -22.70 -10.69
N LEU A 219 2.25 -22.19 -9.45
CA LEU A 219 3.00 -21.00 -9.06
C LEU A 219 4.47 -21.40 -9.04
N PRO A 220 5.39 -20.59 -9.60
CA PRO A 220 6.82 -20.82 -9.44
C PRO A 220 7.17 -20.94 -7.96
N ASP A 221 7.99 -21.93 -7.59
CA ASP A 221 8.30 -22.30 -6.19
C ASP A 221 8.80 -21.12 -5.33
N VAL A 222 9.30 -20.06 -5.96
CA VAL A 222 9.72 -18.78 -5.37
C VAL A 222 8.64 -18.15 -4.48
N PHE A 223 7.37 -18.21 -4.88
CA PHE A 223 6.26 -17.63 -4.11
C PHE A 223 5.89 -18.47 -2.88
N LYS A 224 6.16 -19.78 -2.92
CA LYS A 224 5.93 -20.69 -1.78
C LYS A 224 7.01 -20.49 -0.71
N GLU A 225 8.28 -20.40 -1.10
CA GLU A 225 9.41 -20.19 -0.19
C GLU A 225 9.45 -18.79 0.45
N ARG A 226 9.15 -17.71 -0.29
CA ARG A 226 9.11 -16.34 0.30
C ARG A 226 8.05 -16.20 1.40
N LYS A 227 6.97 -16.97 1.31
CA LYS A 227 5.90 -17.03 2.31
C LYS A 227 6.35 -17.77 3.58
N GLU A 228 7.13 -18.85 3.40
CA GLU A 228 7.69 -19.66 4.48
C GLU A 228 8.79 -18.90 5.24
N ASN A 229 9.65 -18.16 4.52
CA ASN A 229 10.62 -17.26 5.12
C ASN A 229 9.98 -16.05 5.84
N ARG A 230 8.84 -15.53 5.37
CA ARG A 230 8.09 -14.51 6.12
C ARG A 230 7.48 -15.08 7.41
N ARG A 231 6.99 -16.32 7.42
CA ARG A 231 6.55 -16.99 8.66
C ARG A 231 7.70 -17.16 9.66
N ALA A 232 8.87 -17.58 9.19
CA ALA A 232 10.05 -17.75 10.05
C ALA A 232 10.54 -16.43 10.69
N VAL A 233 10.40 -15.28 9.99
CA VAL A 233 10.77 -13.96 10.53
C VAL A 233 9.77 -13.48 11.62
N TYR A 234 8.51 -13.90 11.56
CA TYR A 234 7.53 -13.64 12.63
C TYR A 234 7.66 -14.63 13.80
N GLU A 235 7.98 -15.90 13.55
CA GLU A 235 8.24 -16.90 14.60
C GLU A 235 9.54 -16.63 15.38
N GLY A 236 10.50 -15.92 14.80
CA GLY A 236 11.74 -15.49 15.48
C GLY A 236 11.65 -14.14 16.20
N SER A 237 10.50 -13.47 16.18
CA SER A 237 10.32 -12.19 16.89
C SER A 237 9.86 -12.45 18.34
N PRO A 238 10.46 -11.82 19.37
CA PRO A 238 10.18 -12.11 20.78
C PRO A 238 8.78 -11.68 21.26
N LEU A 239 7.90 -11.27 20.34
CA LEU A 239 6.53 -10.84 20.59
C LEU A 239 5.51 -11.98 20.41
N PHE A 240 5.91 -13.19 20.01
CA PHE A 240 5.00 -14.32 19.78
C PHE A 240 5.53 -15.69 20.23
N THR A 241 6.30 -15.75 21.32
CA THR A 241 6.56 -17.02 22.03
C THR A 241 6.07 -16.93 23.47
N GLU A 242 4.76 -16.83 23.65
CA GLU A 242 4.14 -17.38 24.85
C GLU A 242 3.01 -18.29 24.37
N GLU A 243 3.20 -19.60 24.55
CA GLU A 243 2.07 -20.54 24.56
C GLU A 243 1.10 -20.03 25.62
N ILE A 244 -0.04 -19.51 25.16
CA ILE A 244 -1.10 -19.06 26.06
C ILE A 244 -1.63 -20.30 26.77
N SER A 245 -1.16 -20.51 28.00
CA SER A 245 -1.68 -21.54 28.89
C SER A 245 -3.19 -21.35 29.09
N ASP A 246 -3.94 -22.45 29.11
CA ASP A 246 -5.40 -22.51 29.24
C ASP A 246 -5.96 -21.78 30.48
N GLU A 247 -5.10 -21.36 31.41
CA GLU A 247 -5.48 -20.56 32.58
C GLU A 247 -5.56 -19.05 32.32
N HIS A 248 -5.30 -18.58 31.09
CA HIS A 248 -5.27 -17.16 30.76
C HIS A 248 -6.64 -16.48 30.98
N PRO A 249 -6.70 -15.33 31.70
CA PRO A 249 -7.96 -14.71 32.15
C PRO A 249 -8.91 -14.26 31.03
N LEU A 250 -8.42 -14.12 29.78
CA LEU A 250 -9.26 -13.85 28.60
C LEU A 250 -10.10 -15.07 28.17
N MET A 251 -9.64 -16.30 28.43
CA MET A 251 -10.38 -17.53 28.11
C MET A 251 -11.54 -17.77 29.09
N LYS A 252 -11.38 -17.36 30.35
CA LYS A 252 -12.45 -17.40 31.37
C LYS A 252 -13.65 -16.51 31.01
N ARG A 253 -13.43 -15.49 30.18
CA ARG A 253 -14.47 -14.58 29.66
C ARG A 253 -15.38 -15.26 28.62
N ALA A 254 -14.88 -16.27 27.90
CA ALA A 254 -15.67 -17.05 26.95
C ALA A 254 -16.52 -18.13 27.63
N ALA A 255 -16.15 -18.56 28.84
CA ALA A 255 -16.83 -19.61 29.60
C ALA A 255 -17.93 -19.10 30.57
N GLY A 256 -18.08 -17.79 30.74
CA GLY A 256 -19.18 -17.20 31.52
C GLY A 256 -19.00 -17.17 33.03
N GLU A 257 -17.77 -17.33 33.54
CA GLU A 257 -17.50 -17.23 34.98
C GLU A 257 -17.30 -15.76 35.43
N PRO A 258 -17.84 -15.36 36.60
CA PRO A 258 -17.65 -14.00 37.12
C PRO A 258 -16.22 -13.78 37.59
N ILE A 259 -15.63 -12.66 37.17
CA ILE A 259 -14.26 -12.26 37.53
C ILE A 259 -14.27 -11.71 38.96
N VAL A 260 -13.63 -12.42 39.90
CA VAL A 260 -13.26 -11.87 41.21
C VAL A 260 -11.89 -11.20 41.04
N ILE A 261 -11.87 -9.87 41.08
CA ILE A 261 -10.64 -9.08 40.94
C ILE A 261 -10.00 -8.99 42.33
N ASP A 262 -8.91 -9.71 42.56
CA ASP A 262 -8.12 -9.60 43.78
C ASP A 262 -7.09 -8.45 43.62
N GLU A 263 -6.93 -7.61 44.65
CA GLU A 263 -6.18 -6.34 44.58
C GLU A 263 -4.66 -6.49 44.36
N LYS A 264 -4.16 -7.72 44.19
CA LYS A 264 -2.73 -8.02 44.05
C LYS A 264 -2.21 -7.98 42.60
N THR A 265 -3.08 -7.85 41.60
CA THR A 265 -2.70 -7.97 40.18
C THR A 265 -2.31 -6.68 39.46
N PHE A 266 -2.30 -5.52 40.11
CA PHE A 266 -1.80 -4.28 39.50
C PHE A 266 -0.39 -3.94 40.00
N PRO A 267 0.62 -3.81 39.11
CA PRO A 267 1.93 -3.31 39.52
C PRO A 267 1.80 -1.83 39.94
N LYS A 268 2.26 -1.50 41.15
CA LYS A 268 2.34 -0.12 41.63
C LYS A 268 3.31 0.66 40.75
N VAL A 269 2.78 1.63 40.00
CA VAL A 269 3.58 2.61 39.26
C VAL A 269 4.23 3.57 40.27
N ARG A 270 5.56 3.49 40.42
CA ARG A 270 6.35 4.51 41.15
C ARG A 270 6.40 5.78 40.30
N ILE A 271 5.74 6.83 40.75
CA ILE A 271 5.95 8.19 40.23
C ILE A 271 7.24 8.71 40.88
N GLY A 272 8.26 8.96 40.08
CA GLY A 272 9.50 9.56 40.52
C GLY A 272 9.29 11.04 40.85
N GLY A 273 9.55 11.39 42.11
CA GLY A 273 9.71 12.74 42.57
C GLY A 273 10.38 12.69 43.94
N GLU A 274 11.63 13.10 44.01
CA GLU A 274 12.19 13.66 45.24
C GLU A 274 13.34 14.61 44.87
N GLU A 275 13.10 15.87 45.19
CA GLU A 275 14.12 16.90 45.39
C GLU A 275 15.03 16.49 46.56
N ALA A 276 16.32 16.78 46.41
CA ALA A 276 17.18 17.25 47.49
C ALA A 276 18.24 18.17 46.87
#